data_AF-A0A7S9GFM9-F1
#
_entry.id   AF-A0A7S9GFM9-F1
#
_cell.length_a   1.000
_cell.length_b   1.000
_cell.length_c   1.000
_cell.angle_alpha   90.00
_cell.angle_beta   90.00
_cell.angle_gamma   90.00
#
_symmetry.space_group_name_H-M   'P 1'
#
loop_
_entity.id
_entity.type
_entity.pdbx_description
1 polymer ?
#
loop_
_entity_poly.entity_id
_entity_poly.type
_entity_poly.pdbx_seq_one_letter_code
_entity_poly.pdbx_strand_id
1 'polypeptide(L)'
;LMPYLSRINLTSAKIYATRTLLFLKSDGTLKPLAIELSVPHPDGDQLGEVTEVYTPAEHGAEGTIWQLAKAYVAINDSGYHQLICHWLHTHAAIEPFVIATNRQLSVLHPIHKLLHPHFRDTMNLNALARQTLINAGGLLERTVFPAKYAMEWSAVAYKDWVFPEQALPADLIKRGVAVEDPKYPHGVRLLIEDYPYAVD
;
A
#
# COMPACT_ATOMS: atom_id res chain seq x y z
N LEU A 1 2.18 -4.86 -9.21
CA LEU A 1 1.13 -4.39 -10.14
C LEU A 1 1.37 -4.86 -11.57
N MET A 2 2.56 -4.67 -12.15
CA MET A 2 2.85 -5.05 -13.55
C MET A 2 2.36 -6.46 -13.97
N PRO A 3 2.56 -7.54 -13.18
CA PRO A 3 2.07 -8.88 -13.55
C PRO A 3 0.53 -9.04 -13.62
N TYR A 4 -0.22 -8.06 -13.11
CA TYR A 4 -1.68 -8.03 -13.14
C TYR A 4 -2.23 -7.11 -14.23
N LEU A 5 -1.38 -6.27 -14.82
CA LEU A 5 -1.82 -5.12 -15.60
C LEU A 5 -2.57 -5.52 -16.88
N SER A 6 -2.08 -6.53 -17.60
CA SER A 6 -2.77 -7.11 -18.78
C SER A 6 -4.18 -7.57 -18.43
N ARG A 7 -4.34 -8.31 -17.31
CA ARG A 7 -5.65 -8.83 -16.86
C ARG A 7 -6.60 -7.73 -16.40
N ILE A 8 -6.09 -6.75 -15.67
CA ILE A 8 -6.89 -5.60 -15.19
C ILE A 8 -7.34 -4.74 -16.37
N ASN A 9 -6.47 -4.50 -17.35
CA ASN A 9 -6.80 -3.68 -18.53
C ASN A 9 -7.78 -4.36 -19.49
N LEU A 10 -8.04 -5.66 -19.36
CA LEU A 10 -9.16 -6.34 -20.04
C LEU A 10 -10.53 -6.08 -19.39
N THR A 11 -10.56 -5.47 -18.19
CA THR A 11 -11.80 -5.02 -17.56
C THR A 11 -12.21 -3.62 -18.07
N SER A 12 -13.21 -3.00 -17.45
CA SER A 12 -13.53 -1.59 -17.70
C SER A 12 -12.41 -0.63 -17.26
N ALA A 13 -11.55 -1.04 -16.32
CA ALA A 13 -10.41 -0.24 -15.90
C ALA A 13 -9.36 -0.14 -17.02
N LYS A 14 -8.68 1.01 -17.08
CA LYS A 14 -7.49 1.25 -17.91
C LYS A 14 -6.48 1.96 -17.03
N ILE A 15 -5.43 1.24 -16.63
CA ILE A 15 -4.43 1.74 -15.70
C ILE A 15 -3.02 1.46 -16.22
N TYR A 16 -2.08 2.19 -15.65
CA TYR A 16 -0.63 2.01 -15.83
C TYR A 16 -0.06 1.47 -14.52
N ALA A 17 1.07 0.77 -14.62
CA ALA A 17 1.95 0.60 -13.47
C ALA A 17 2.81 1.86 -13.38
N THR A 18 2.67 2.60 -12.28
CA THR A 18 3.31 3.90 -12.14
C THR A 18 4.55 3.83 -11.26
N ARG A 19 5.54 4.67 -11.57
CA ARG A 19 6.67 4.96 -10.68
C ARG A 19 6.89 6.47 -10.62
N THR A 20 7.06 7.01 -9.42
CA THR A 20 7.24 8.45 -9.22
C THR A 20 8.61 8.72 -8.62
N LEU A 21 9.35 9.66 -9.20
CA LEU A 21 10.61 10.15 -8.65
C LEU A 21 10.33 11.41 -7.82
N LEU A 22 10.75 11.40 -6.56
CA LEU A 22 10.63 12.51 -5.62
C LEU A 22 12.03 13.01 -5.24
N PHE A 23 12.15 14.32 -5.06
CA PHE A 23 13.38 14.97 -4.61
C PHE A 23 13.14 15.73 -3.31
N LEU A 24 13.93 15.43 -2.28
CA LEU A 24 13.93 16.18 -1.03
C LEU A 24 14.70 17.49 -1.22
N LYS A 25 13.99 18.61 -1.18
CA LYS A 25 14.60 19.93 -1.28
C LYS A 25 15.28 20.33 0.02
N SER A 26 16.16 21.33 -0.07
CA SER A 26 16.81 21.94 1.10
C SER A 26 15.84 22.61 2.08
N ASP A 27 14.62 22.93 1.63
CA ASP A 27 13.55 23.45 2.49
C ASP A 27 12.75 22.37 3.23
N GLY A 28 13.16 21.10 3.13
CA GLY A 28 12.54 19.96 3.80
C GLY A 28 11.36 19.34 3.06
N THR A 29 10.87 19.94 1.97
CA THR A 29 9.69 19.44 1.24
C THR A 29 10.06 18.54 0.05
N LEU A 30 9.21 17.55 -0.23
CA LEU A 30 9.36 16.65 -1.39
C LEU A 30 8.78 17.28 -2.66
N LYS A 31 9.54 17.27 -3.75
CA LYS A 31 9.12 17.71 -5.08
C LYS A 31 9.08 16.53 -6.06
N PRO A 32 7.95 16.28 -6.76
CA PRO A 32 7.94 15.30 -7.84
C PRO A 32 8.75 15.79 -9.04
N LEU A 33 9.62 14.92 -9.55
CA LEU A 33 10.50 15.20 -10.69
C LEU A 33 10.04 14.54 -11.99
N ALA A 34 9.52 13.31 -11.90
CA ALA A 34 9.04 12.55 -13.04
C ALA A 34 8.03 11.48 -12.60
N ILE A 35 7.16 11.09 -13.52
CA ILE A 35 6.27 9.93 -13.41
C ILE A 35 6.50 9.05 -14.63
N GLU A 36 6.83 7.80 -14.38
CA GLU A 36 6.84 6.73 -15.37
C GLU A 36 5.46 6.08 -15.41
N LEU A 37 4.86 5.98 -16.59
CA LEU A 37 3.65 5.20 -16.85
C LEU A 37 4.04 3.99 -17.71
N SER A 38 4.10 2.82 -17.09
CA SER A 38 4.46 1.57 -17.76
C SER A 38 3.22 0.71 -18.06
N VAL A 39 3.21 0.06 -19.22
CA VAL A 39 2.28 -1.02 -19.59
C VAL A 39 3.05 -2.25 -20.07
N PRO A 40 2.47 -3.46 -20.01
CA PRO A 40 3.08 -4.64 -20.61
C PRO A 40 3.22 -4.43 -22.11
N HIS A 41 4.26 -5.00 -22.71
CA HIS A 41 4.50 -4.86 -24.13
C HIS A 41 3.30 -5.39 -24.94
N PRO A 42 2.79 -4.66 -25.95
CA PRO A 42 1.56 -5.03 -26.67
C PRO A 42 1.64 -6.39 -27.37
N ASP A 43 2.85 -6.78 -27.82
CA ASP A 43 3.10 -8.07 -28.48
C ASP A 43 3.36 -9.25 -27.51
N GLY A 44 3.27 -9.01 -26.20
CA GLY A 44 3.30 -10.03 -25.16
C GLY A 44 4.18 -9.69 -23.96
N ASP A 45 3.72 -10.07 -22.77
CA ASP A 45 4.35 -9.79 -21.48
C ASP A 45 5.83 -10.25 -21.39
N GLN A 46 6.22 -11.28 -22.15
CA GLN A 46 7.60 -11.78 -22.22
C GLN A 46 8.60 -10.79 -22.84
N LEU A 47 8.11 -9.79 -23.58
CA LEU A 47 8.92 -8.75 -24.20
C LEU A 47 9.17 -7.56 -23.26
N GLY A 48 8.68 -7.62 -22.02
CA GLY A 48 8.89 -6.60 -21.00
C GLY A 48 7.78 -5.56 -20.95
N GLU A 49 8.14 -4.34 -20.54
CA GLU A 49 7.23 -3.20 -20.42
C GLU A 49 7.61 -2.07 -21.38
N VAL A 50 6.59 -1.34 -21.83
CA VAL A 50 6.75 -0.07 -22.55
C VAL A 50 6.43 1.04 -21.57
N THR A 51 7.36 1.99 -21.45
CA THR A 51 7.29 3.07 -20.46
C THR A 51 7.33 4.42 -21.16
N GLU A 52 6.41 5.30 -20.76
CA GLU A 52 6.47 6.71 -21.08
C GLU A 52 6.79 7.53 -19.83
N VAL A 53 7.62 8.55 -19.99
CA VAL A 53 8.08 9.39 -18.88
C VAL A 53 7.50 10.79 -19.02
N TYR A 54 6.87 11.26 -17.96
CA TYR A 54 6.24 12.57 -17.88
C TYR A 54 6.93 13.41 -16.81
N THR A 55 7.18 14.68 -17.11
CA THR A 55 7.81 15.64 -16.19
C THR A 55 6.84 16.77 -15.84
N PRO A 56 7.04 17.47 -14.71
CA PRO A 56 6.20 18.61 -14.32
C PRO A 56 6.06 19.66 -15.42
N ALA A 57 4.82 20.03 -15.72
CA ALA A 57 4.46 21.15 -16.59
C ALA A 57 3.26 21.91 -15.98
N GLU A 58 3.23 23.23 -16.14
CA GLU A 58 2.22 24.11 -15.52
C GLU A 58 1.17 24.64 -16.50
N HIS A 59 1.47 24.62 -17.80
CA HIS A 59 0.66 25.26 -18.83
C HIS A 59 0.44 24.34 -20.03
N GLY A 60 -0.52 24.70 -20.87
CA GLY A 60 -0.76 24.00 -22.14
C GLY A 60 -1.27 22.56 -21.96
N ALA A 61 -1.15 21.79 -23.04
CA ALA A 61 -1.55 20.39 -23.06
C ALA A 61 -0.67 19.54 -22.12
N GLU A 62 0.61 19.88 -22.02
CA GLU A 62 1.62 19.24 -21.18
C GLU A 62 1.25 19.34 -19.70
N GLY A 63 0.73 20.50 -19.26
CA GLY A 63 0.22 20.66 -17.90
C GLY A 63 -0.95 19.73 -17.59
N THR A 64 -1.89 19.57 -18.52
CA THR A 64 -3.00 18.62 -18.39
C THR A 64 -2.50 17.17 -18.36
N ILE A 65 -1.57 16.81 -19.25
CA ILE A 65 -0.95 15.48 -19.30
C ILE A 65 -0.25 15.17 -17.97
N TRP A 66 0.47 16.13 -17.39
CA TRP A 66 1.09 15.97 -16.07
C TRP A 66 0.07 15.74 -14.95
N GLN A 67 -1.07 16.44 -14.96
CA GLN A 67 -2.16 16.16 -14.01
C GLN A 67 -2.74 14.75 -14.19
N LEU A 68 -2.90 14.28 -15.43
CA LEU A 68 -3.35 12.91 -15.72
C LEU A 68 -2.34 11.86 -15.24
N ALA A 69 -1.03 12.09 -15.45
CA ALA A 69 0.02 11.20 -14.94
C ALA A 69 -0.06 11.07 -13.41
N LYS A 70 -0.24 12.19 -12.68
CA LYS A 70 -0.46 12.17 -11.23
C LYS A 70 -1.77 11.45 -10.84
N ALA A 71 -2.83 11.59 -11.63
CA ALA A 71 -4.08 10.87 -11.37
C ALA A 71 -3.90 9.35 -11.45
N TYR A 72 -3.11 8.85 -12.42
CA TYR A 72 -2.78 7.43 -12.50
C TYR A 72 -1.95 6.94 -11.30
N VAL A 73 -1.00 7.76 -10.82
CA VAL A 73 -0.27 7.48 -9.58
C VAL A 73 -1.24 7.39 -8.39
N ALA A 74 -2.16 8.35 -8.25
CA ALA A 74 -3.14 8.35 -7.18
C ALA A 74 -4.08 7.13 -7.23
N ILE A 75 -4.44 6.65 -8.43
CA ILE A 75 -5.24 5.42 -8.60
C ILE A 75 -4.45 4.19 -8.14
N ASN A 76 -3.17 4.08 -8.52
CA ASN A 76 -2.29 3.00 -8.07
C ASN A 76 -2.15 3.01 -6.54
N ASP A 77 -1.83 4.18 -5.98
CA ASP A 77 -1.67 4.37 -4.54
C ASP A 77 -2.96 4.05 -3.78
N SER A 78 -4.12 4.55 -4.23
CA SER A 78 -5.41 4.27 -3.59
C SER A 78 -5.74 2.77 -3.59
N GLY A 79 -5.45 2.05 -4.68
CA GLY A 79 -5.69 0.60 -4.72
C GLY A 79 -4.73 -0.16 -3.82
N TYR A 80 -3.45 0.23 -3.80
CA TYR A 80 -2.45 -0.38 -2.92
C TYR A 80 -2.78 -0.10 -1.44
N HIS A 81 -3.11 1.14 -1.11
CA HIS A 81 -3.54 1.55 0.22
C HIS A 81 -4.72 0.72 0.71
N GLN A 82 -5.82 0.66 -0.06
CA GLN A 82 -7.02 -0.04 0.41
C GLN A 82 -6.81 -1.55 0.58
N LEU A 83 -6.10 -2.20 -0.34
CA LEU A 83 -5.97 -3.67 -0.35
C LEU A 83 -4.80 -4.20 0.48
N ILE A 84 -3.71 -3.44 0.55
CA ILE A 84 -2.45 -3.89 1.16
C ILE A 84 -2.24 -3.16 2.49
N CYS A 85 -2.04 -1.85 2.48
CA CYS A 85 -1.76 -1.11 3.72
C CYS A 85 -2.91 -1.18 4.73
N HIS A 86 -4.15 -1.05 4.26
CA HIS A 86 -5.33 -1.05 5.10
C HIS A 86 -5.84 -2.48 5.31
N TRP A 87 -6.41 -3.13 4.29
CA TRP A 87 -7.01 -4.44 4.46
C TRP A 87 -6.00 -5.52 4.92
N LEU A 88 -4.91 -5.73 4.18
CA LEU A 88 -4.00 -6.84 4.48
C LEU A 88 -3.22 -6.62 5.78
N HIS A 89 -2.49 -5.50 5.88
CA HIS A 89 -1.54 -5.27 6.97
C HIS A 89 -2.21 -4.98 8.32
N THR A 90 -3.49 -4.60 8.33
CA THR A 90 -4.24 -4.39 9.58
C THR A 90 -5.34 -5.43 9.76
N HIS A 91 -6.45 -5.33 9.01
CA HIS A 91 -7.62 -6.18 9.19
C HIS A 91 -7.31 -7.68 9.08
N ALA A 92 -6.73 -8.12 7.97
CA ALA A 92 -6.50 -9.54 7.72
C ALA A 92 -5.36 -10.10 8.59
N ALA A 93 -4.27 -9.35 8.75
CA ALA A 93 -3.11 -9.78 9.53
C ALA A 93 -3.42 -9.91 11.03
N ILE A 94 -4.32 -9.10 11.59
CA ILE A 94 -4.58 -9.10 13.03
C ILE A 94 -5.59 -10.18 13.47
N GLU A 95 -6.55 -10.56 12.62
CA GLU A 95 -7.62 -11.52 12.97
C GLU A 95 -7.09 -12.88 13.49
N PRO A 96 -6.01 -13.48 12.94
CA PRO A 96 -5.41 -14.69 13.50
C PRO A 96 -4.95 -14.54 14.96
N PHE A 97 -4.42 -13.38 15.35
CA PHE A 97 -4.01 -13.12 16.74
C PHE A 97 -5.21 -13.05 17.69
N VAL A 98 -6.33 -12.49 17.23
CA VAL A 98 -7.59 -12.47 17.99
C VAL A 98 -8.07 -13.89 18.27
N ILE A 99 -8.07 -14.74 17.24
CA ILE A 99 -8.48 -16.15 17.34
C ILE A 99 -7.55 -16.92 18.28
N ALA A 100 -6.23 -16.81 18.09
CA ALA A 100 -5.25 -17.52 18.91
C ALA A 100 -5.33 -17.10 20.38
N THR A 101 -5.45 -15.80 20.66
CA THR A 101 -5.56 -15.27 22.03
C THR A 101 -6.76 -15.85 22.76
N ASN A 102 -7.94 -15.85 22.13
CA ASN A 102 -9.16 -16.38 22.77
C ASN A 102 -9.15 -17.91 22.91
N ARG A 103 -8.47 -18.62 22.01
CA ARG A 103 -8.40 -20.09 22.05
C ARG A 103 -7.36 -20.63 23.03
N GLN A 104 -6.28 -19.89 23.27
CA GLN A 104 -5.11 -20.40 23.98
C GLN A 104 -4.82 -19.69 25.31
N LEU A 105 -5.36 -18.47 25.51
CA LEU A 105 -5.12 -17.71 26.74
C LEU A 105 -6.44 -17.52 27.50
N SER A 106 -6.49 -18.06 28.72
CA SER A 106 -7.60 -17.82 29.66
C SER A 106 -7.83 -16.32 29.84
N VAL A 107 -9.08 -15.91 30.12
CA VAL A 107 -9.43 -14.52 30.47
C VAL A 107 -8.67 -13.99 31.70
N LEU A 108 -8.12 -14.88 32.53
CA LEU A 108 -7.27 -14.53 33.67
C LEU A 108 -5.79 -14.32 33.30
N HIS A 109 -5.35 -14.80 32.13
CA HIS A 109 -3.97 -14.74 31.69
C HIS A 109 -3.52 -13.27 31.48
N PRO A 110 -2.36 -12.84 31.98
CA PRO A 110 -1.93 -11.44 31.89
C PRO A 110 -1.82 -10.95 30.43
N ILE A 111 -1.29 -11.78 29.53
CA ILE A 111 -1.20 -11.43 28.10
C ILE A 111 -2.58 -11.37 27.43
N HIS A 112 -3.57 -12.14 27.88
CA HIS A 112 -4.94 -11.98 27.38
C HIS A 112 -5.46 -10.59 27.74
N LYS A 113 -5.31 -10.18 29.01
CA LYS A 113 -5.75 -8.85 29.48
C LYS A 113 -5.04 -7.70 28.77
N LEU A 114 -3.75 -7.88 28.44
CA LEU A 114 -2.97 -6.91 27.68
C LEU A 114 -3.47 -6.77 26.24
N LEU A 115 -3.68 -7.88 25.53
CA LEU A 115 -4.00 -7.87 24.11
C LEU A 115 -5.48 -7.61 23.80
N HIS A 116 -6.40 -8.14 24.62
CA HIS A 116 -7.84 -8.13 24.34
C HIS A 116 -8.41 -6.73 24.02
N PRO A 117 -8.04 -5.64 24.72
CA PRO A 117 -8.54 -4.29 24.39
C PRO A 117 -8.23 -3.86 22.95
N HIS A 118 -7.12 -4.34 22.38
CA HIS A 118 -6.68 -4.00 21.03
C HIS A 118 -7.41 -4.79 19.92
N PHE A 119 -8.24 -5.77 20.29
CA PHE A 119 -8.99 -6.62 19.35
C PHE A 119 -10.47 -6.28 19.26
N ARG A 120 -10.89 -5.21 19.93
CA ARG A 120 -12.28 -4.78 19.97
C ARG A 120 -12.80 -4.58 18.56
N ASP A 121 -13.95 -5.20 18.27
CA ASP A 121 -14.69 -5.12 17.01
C ASP A 121 -13.98 -5.64 15.74
N THR A 122 -12.71 -6.06 15.82
CA THR A 122 -11.93 -6.56 14.67
C THR A 122 -12.67 -7.68 13.92
N MET A 123 -13.04 -8.76 14.61
CA MET A 123 -13.69 -9.91 13.96
C MET A 123 -15.07 -9.57 13.39
N ASN A 124 -15.81 -8.67 14.06
CA ASN A 124 -17.13 -8.23 13.61
C ASN A 124 -17.01 -7.41 12.31
N LEU A 125 -16.09 -6.44 12.28
CA LEU A 125 -15.81 -5.65 11.08
C LEU A 125 -15.29 -6.53 9.93
N ASN A 126 -14.37 -7.46 10.21
CA ASN A 126 -13.86 -8.36 9.18
C ASN A 126 -14.95 -9.29 8.64
N ALA A 127 -15.86 -9.78 9.48
CA ALA A 127 -17.00 -10.57 9.03
C ALA A 127 -17.91 -9.77 8.10
N LEU A 128 -18.23 -8.52 8.46
CA LEU A 128 -19.03 -7.63 7.61
C LEU A 128 -18.31 -7.29 6.30
N ALA A 129 -16.99 -7.05 6.35
CA ALA A 129 -16.18 -6.79 5.17
C ALA A 129 -16.20 -7.99 4.20
N ARG A 130 -16.06 -9.22 4.72
CA ARG A 130 -16.20 -10.45 3.92
C ARG A 130 -17.57 -10.60 3.27
N GLN A 131 -18.62 -10.04 3.86
CA GLN A 131 -19.99 -10.16 3.33
C GLN A 131 -20.35 -9.07 2.31
N THR A 132 -19.83 -7.85 2.49
CA THR A 132 -20.32 -6.67 1.74
C THR A 132 -19.25 -5.88 0.99
N LEU A 133 -18.00 -5.94 1.46
CA LEU A 133 -16.90 -5.12 0.94
C LEU A 133 -16.04 -5.90 -0.05
N ILE A 134 -15.45 -7.01 0.39
CA ILE A 134 -14.43 -7.77 -0.35
C ILE A 134 -14.95 -9.06 -1.00
N ASN A 135 -16.25 -9.31 -0.93
CA ASN A 135 -16.88 -10.42 -1.65
C ASN A 135 -16.90 -10.17 -3.16
N ALA A 136 -17.08 -11.24 -3.94
CA ALA A 136 -17.30 -11.15 -5.38
C ALA A 136 -18.51 -10.24 -5.68
N GLY A 137 -18.30 -9.26 -6.56
CA GLY A 137 -19.28 -8.22 -6.87
C GLY A 137 -19.62 -7.29 -5.70
N GLY A 138 -18.83 -7.29 -4.63
CA GLY A 138 -18.94 -6.38 -3.48
C GLY A 138 -18.46 -4.97 -3.79
N LEU A 139 -18.45 -4.10 -2.78
CA LEU A 139 -18.14 -2.68 -2.96
C LEU A 139 -16.71 -2.46 -3.49
N LEU A 140 -15.73 -3.20 -2.99
CA LEU A 140 -14.33 -3.03 -3.37
C LEU A 140 -14.12 -3.37 -4.86
N GLU A 141 -14.62 -4.52 -5.33
CA GLU A 141 -14.46 -4.92 -6.73
C GLU A 141 -15.15 -3.95 -7.71
N ARG A 142 -16.18 -3.21 -7.27
CA ARG A 142 -16.89 -2.25 -8.11
C ARG A 142 -16.24 -0.87 -8.16
N THR A 143 -15.42 -0.53 -7.17
CA THR A 143 -14.96 0.86 -6.95
C THR A 143 -13.45 1.02 -7.03
N VAL A 144 -12.69 -0.06 -6.88
CA VAL A 144 -11.22 -0.04 -6.92
C VAL A 144 -10.72 -0.74 -8.18
N PHE A 145 -9.68 -0.18 -8.81
CA PHE A 145 -9.22 -0.58 -10.14
C PHE A 145 -8.90 -2.08 -10.34
N PRO A 146 -8.43 -2.87 -9.33
CA PRO A 146 -8.14 -4.28 -9.55
C PRO A 146 -9.39 -5.12 -9.84
N ALA A 147 -10.58 -4.60 -9.55
CA ALA A 147 -11.85 -5.28 -9.72
C ALA A 147 -11.82 -6.71 -9.12
N LYS A 148 -12.26 -7.71 -9.88
CA LYS A 148 -12.24 -9.13 -9.48
C LYS A 148 -10.87 -9.72 -9.13
N TYR A 149 -9.77 -9.01 -9.44
CA TYR A 149 -8.41 -9.44 -9.11
C TYR A 149 -7.92 -8.89 -7.76
N ALA A 150 -8.73 -8.09 -7.06
CA ALA A 150 -8.35 -7.39 -5.84
C ALA A 150 -7.84 -8.32 -4.74
N MET A 151 -8.63 -9.35 -4.38
CA MET A 151 -8.25 -10.27 -3.30
C MET A 151 -7.09 -11.18 -3.69
N GLU A 152 -6.99 -11.57 -4.96
CA GLU A 152 -5.84 -12.32 -5.48
C GLU A 152 -4.56 -11.49 -5.35
N TRP A 153 -4.62 -10.19 -5.71
CA TRP A 153 -3.48 -9.30 -5.63
C TRP A 153 -3.01 -9.09 -4.18
N SER A 154 -3.95 -8.92 -3.24
CA SER A 154 -3.65 -8.86 -1.80
C SER A 154 -2.98 -10.15 -1.30
N ALA A 155 -3.47 -11.33 -1.72
CA ALA A 155 -2.87 -12.61 -1.35
C ALA A 155 -1.46 -12.80 -1.94
N VAL A 156 -1.19 -12.30 -3.14
CA VAL A 156 0.17 -12.32 -3.70
C VAL A 156 1.09 -11.38 -2.94
N ALA A 157 0.64 -10.17 -2.58
CA ALA A 157 1.42 -9.24 -1.77
C ALA A 157 1.77 -9.83 -0.38
N TYR A 158 0.88 -10.64 0.20
CA TYR A 158 1.11 -11.30 1.48
C TYR A 158 2.30 -12.27 1.47
N LYS A 159 2.75 -12.77 0.31
CA LYS A 159 3.93 -13.65 0.23
C LYS A 159 5.21 -12.97 0.72
N ASP A 160 5.27 -11.64 0.60
CA ASP A 160 6.41 -10.82 1.02
C ASP A 160 6.16 -10.14 2.38
N TRP A 161 5.05 -10.46 3.06
CA TRP A 161 4.72 -9.90 4.35
C TRP A 161 5.54 -10.58 5.46
N VAL A 162 6.17 -9.76 6.30
CA VAL A 162 7.08 -10.22 7.35
C VAL A 162 6.71 -9.53 8.67
N PHE A 163 6.31 -10.32 9.67
CA PHE A 163 5.77 -9.80 10.93
C PHE A 163 6.75 -8.86 11.68
N PRO A 164 8.04 -9.21 11.88
CA PRO A 164 8.99 -8.29 12.54
C PRO A 164 9.17 -6.94 11.82
N GLU A 165 8.98 -6.91 10.50
CA GLU A 165 9.13 -5.68 9.70
C GLU A 165 7.93 -4.75 9.79
N GLN A 166 6.86 -5.16 10.50
CA GLN A 166 5.72 -4.28 10.79
C GLN A 166 6.01 -3.30 11.95
N ALA A 167 7.11 -3.48 12.67
CA ALA A 167 7.55 -2.51 13.67
C ALA A 167 8.01 -1.22 12.98
N LEU A 168 7.49 -0.07 13.42
CA LEU A 168 7.73 1.22 12.76
C LEU A 168 9.21 1.53 12.48
N PRO A 169 10.16 1.36 13.43
CA PRO A 169 11.58 1.59 13.14
C PRO A 169 12.12 0.67 12.03
N ALA A 170 11.72 -0.61 12.04
CA ALA A 170 12.16 -1.59 11.04
C ALA A 170 11.58 -1.26 9.66
N ASP A 171 10.30 -0.86 9.57
CA ASP A 171 9.67 -0.40 8.34
C ASP A 171 10.37 0.83 7.75
N LEU A 172 10.64 1.85 8.58
CA LEU A 172 11.31 3.08 8.16
C LEU A 172 12.73 2.82 7.60
N ILE A 173 13.48 1.92 8.25
CA ILE A 173 14.81 1.50 7.78
C ILE A 173 14.68 0.69 6.48
N LYS A 174 13.77 -0.29 6.43
CA LYS A 174 13.56 -1.15 5.25
C LYS A 174 13.22 -0.34 4.00
N ARG A 175 12.40 0.71 4.14
CA ARG A 175 12.04 1.61 3.05
C ARG A 175 13.14 2.61 2.68
N GLY A 176 14.22 2.66 3.45
CA GLY A 176 15.34 3.58 3.23
C GLY A 176 14.96 5.04 3.51
N VAL A 177 14.00 5.28 4.40
CA VAL A 177 13.62 6.64 4.84
C VAL A 177 14.16 6.97 6.24
N ALA A 178 14.83 6.03 6.87
CA ALA A 178 15.59 6.21 8.11
C ALA A 178 16.85 5.32 8.10
N VAL A 179 17.79 5.64 8.97
CA VAL A 179 18.98 4.82 9.26
C VAL A 179 19.07 4.56 10.76
N GLU A 180 19.68 3.44 11.14
CA GLU A 180 20.00 3.20 12.56
C GLU A 180 20.98 4.27 13.07
N ASP A 181 20.63 4.89 14.19
CA ASP A 181 21.50 5.83 14.89
C ASP A 181 21.22 5.78 16.39
N PRO A 182 22.05 5.08 17.18
CA PRO A 182 21.88 4.96 18.63
C PRO A 182 21.96 6.29 19.39
N LYS A 183 22.40 7.38 18.75
CA LYS A 183 22.44 8.71 19.37
C LYS A 183 21.06 9.36 19.42
N TYR A 184 20.11 8.89 18.60
CA TYR A 184 18.74 9.39 18.59
C TYR A 184 17.87 8.63 19.59
N PRO A 185 16.88 9.27 20.24
CA PRO A 185 16.07 8.65 21.30
C PRO A 185 15.35 7.36 20.88
N HIS A 186 14.99 7.25 19.60
CA HIS A 186 14.28 6.12 19.03
C HIS A 186 15.19 5.11 18.33
N GLY A 187 16.52 5.27 18.45
CA GLY A 187 17.52 4.41 17.80
C GLY A 187 17.61 4.55 16.29
N VAL A 188 16.86 5.49 15.70
CA VAL A 188 16.83 5.76 14.27
C VAL A 188 16.89 7.27 13.99
N ARG A 189 17.53 7.63 12.88
CA ARG A 189 17.54 8.99 12.33
C ARG A 189 16.79 9.00 11.00
N LEU A 190 15.74 9.82 10.91
CA LEU A 190 14.98 10.01 9.67
C LEU A 190 15.85 10.72 8.61
N LEU A 191 15.66 10.36 7.34
CA LEU A 191 16.26 11.04 6.20
C LEU A 191 15.40 12.19 5.67
N ILE A 192 14.11 12.17 6.02
CA ILE A 192 13.17 13.28 5.86
C ILE A 192 12.83 13.70 7.28
N GLU A 193 13.42 14.79 7.76
CA GLU A 193 13.31 15.21 9.16
C GLU A 193 11.87 15.57 9.54
N ASP A 194 11.18 16.29 8.66
CA ASP A 194 9.75 16.62 8.79
C ASP A 194 8.90 15.61 8.00
N TYR A 195 8.87 14.36 8.47
CA TYR A 195 7.97 13.33 7.96
C TYR A 195 6.88 13.04 9.00
N PRO A 196 5.72 13.71 8.94
CA PRO A 196 4.73 13.70 10.03
C PRO A 196 4.31 12.31 10.51
N TYR A 197 3.98 11.39 9.60
CA TYR A 197 3.62 10.01 9.96
C TYR A 197 4.70 9.26 10.75
N ALA A 198 5.98 9.53 10.48
CA ALA A 198 7.08 8.85 11.14
C ALA A 198 7.53 9.56 12.43
N VAL A 199 7.24 10.85 12.55
CA VAL A 199 7.60 11.70 13.69
C VAL A 199 6.59 11.57 14.82
N ASP A 200 5.29 11.57 14.50
CA ASP A 200 4.18 11.49 15.45
C ASP A 200 4.01 10.09 16.07
#